data_AF-A0AB74CI66-F1
#
_entry.id   AF-A0AB74CI66-F1
#
_cell.length_a   1.000
_cell.length_b   1.000
_cell.length_c   1.000
_cell.angle_alpha   90.00
_cell.angle_beta   90.00
_cell.angle_gamma   90.00
#
_symmetry.space_group_name_H-M   'P 1'
#
loop_
_entity.id
_entity.type
_entity.pdbx_description
1 polymer ?
#
loop_
_entity_poly.entity_id
_entity_poly.type
_entity_poly.pdbx_seq_one_letter_code
_entity_poly.pdbx_strand_id
1 'polypeptide(L)'
;MRNKGAAVATATNWITNFVIVEITPIGIENIGWKFWIVWTVFNAACLPVIYLFYPETANRTLEDIDACDPDAISVKRPLKYIEHEDHEMKKIGEIRTKKVDDLMVEHVE
;
A
#
# COMPACT_ATOMS: atom_id res chain seq x y z
N MET A 1 4.16 12.69 -2.38
CA MET A 1 3.13 12.86 -3.44
C MET A 1 1.82 12.10 -3.16
N ARG A 2 1.63 11.62 -1.92
CA ARG A 2 0.54 10.73 -1.49
C ARG A 2 -0.88 11.32 -1.56
N ASN A 3 -1.07 12.60 -1.22
CA ASN A 3 -2.41 13.22 -1.28
C ASN A 3 -2.98 13.30 -2.70
N LYS A 4 -2.13 13.52 -3.71
CA LYS A 4 -2.57 13.55 -5.11
C LYS A 4 -3.05 12.16 -5.56
N GLY A 5 -2.29 11.11 -5.21
CA GLY A 5 -2.67 9.72 -5.50
C GLY A 5 -3.95 9.31 -4.76
N ALA A 6 -4.09 9.66 -3.48
CA ALA A 6 -5.29 9.36 -2.70
C ALA A 6 -6.54 10.09 -3.26
N ALA A 7 -6.40 11.36 -3.66
CA ALA A 7 -7.49 12.11 -4.27
C ALA A 7 -7.96 11.49 -5.59
N VAL A 8 -7.02 11.10 -6.47
CA VAL A 8 -7.34 10.42 -7.74
C VAL A 8 -7.99 9.07 -7.47
N ALA A 9 -7.45 8.26 -6.55
CA ALA A 9 -8.04 6.95 -6.20
C ALA A 9 -9.48 7.09 -5.69
N THR A 10 -9.74 8.11 -4.86
CA THR A 10 -11.08 8.39 -4.35
C THR A 10 -12.00 8.82 -5.48
N ALA A 11 -11.57 9.75 -6.34
CA ALA A 11 -12.36 10.21 -7.48
C ALA A 11 -12.69 9.07 -8.45
N THR A 12 -11.71 8.24 -8.80
CA THR A 12 -11.92 7.05 -9.65
C THR A 12 -12.90 6.08 -9.02
N ASN A 13 -12.80 5.84 -7.70
CA ASN A 13 -13.74 4.94 -7.01
C ASN A 13 -15.20 5.44 -7.12
N TRP A 14 -15.44 6.73 -6.91
CA TRP A 14 -16.79 7.30 -7.02
C TRP A 14 -17.30 7.29 -8.46
N ILE A 15 -16.45 7.60 -9.44
CA ILE A 15 -16.83 7.55 -10.86
C ILE A 15 -17.18 6.13 -11.28
N THR A 16 -16.36 5.14 -10.89
CA THR A 16 -16.63 3.73 -11.20
C THR A 16 -17.94 3.27 -10.56
N ASN A 17 -18.22 3.62 -9.31
CA ASN A 17 -19.51 3.31 -8.69
C ASN A 17 -20.69 3.90 -9.47
N PHE A 18 -20.59 5.17 -9.91
CA PHE A 18 -21.63 5.80 -10.71
C PHE A 18 -21.86 5.07 -12.04
N VAL A 19 -20.78 4.76 -12.76
CA VAL A 19 -20.82 4.04 -14.04
C VAL A 19 -21.48 2.67 -13.87
N ILE A 20 -21.17 1.94 -12.79
CA ILE A 20 -21.76 0.64 -12.52
C ILE A 20 -23.27 0.75 -12.27
N VAL A 21 -23.70 1.72 -11.46
CA VAL A 21 -25.11 1.93 -11.16
C VAL A 21 -25.91 2.27 -12.42
N GLU A 22 -25.34 3.02 -13.36
CA GLU A 22 -26.01 3.38 -14.62
C GLU A 22 -26.05 2.22 -15.64
N ILE A 23 -24.95 1.45 -15.75
CA ILE A 23 -24.85 0.36 -16.72
C ILE A 23 -25.69 -0.86 -16.29
N THR A 24 -25.77 -1.14 -14.99
CA THR A 24 -26.45 -2.33 -14.46
C THR A 24 -27.92 -2.46 -14.86
N PRO A 25 -28.80 -1.44 -14.74
CA PRO A 25 -30.21 -1.56 -15.14
C PRO A 25 -30.36 -1.80 -16.65
N ILE A 26 -29.61 -1.08 -17.49
CA ILE A 26 -29.63 -1.24 -18.96
C ILE A 26 -29.13 -2.62 -19.36
N GLY A 27 -28.10 -3.12 -18.67
CA GLY A 27 -27.52 -4.45 -18.90
C GLY A 27 -28.48 -5.59 -18.54
N ILE A 28 -29.18 -5.46 -17.41
CA ILE A 28 -30.18 -6.45 -16.98
C ILE A 28 -31.40 -6.45 -17.90
N GLU A 29 -31.86 -5.29 -18.36
CA GLU A 29 -33.01 -5.18 -19.27
C GLU A 29 -32.73 -5.84 -20.63
N ASN A 30 -31.53 -5.65 -21.20
CA ASN A 30 -31.20 -6.17 -22.52
C ASN A 30 -30.72 -7.63 -22.52
N ILE A 31 -29.95 -8.03 -21.50
CA ILE A 31 -29.15 -9.28 -21.52
C ILE A 31 -29.57 -10.23 -20.37
N GLY A 32 -30.34 -9.76 -19.40
CA GLY A 32 -30.85 -10.55 -18.28
C GLY A 32 -29.72 -11.19 -17.47
N TRP A 33 -29.84 -12.49 -17.23
CA TRP A 33 -28.87 -13.25 -16.41
C TRP A 33 -27.46 -13.31 -17.00
N LYS A 34 -27.29 -13.11 -18.31
CA LYS A 34 -25.97 -13.17 -18.94
C LYS A 34 -25.10 -11.94 -18.60
N PHE A 35 -25.68 -10.87 -18.07
CA PHE A 35 -24.95 -9.69 -17.59
C PHE A 35 -23.93 -10.05 -16.49
N TRP A 36 -24.25 -11.06 -15.66
CA TRP A 36 -23.34 -11.55 -14.63
C TRP A 36 -22.05 -12.15 -15.19
N ILE A 37 -22.09 -12.75 -16.39
CA ILE A 37 -20.90 -13.31 -17.06
C ILE A 37 -19.92 -12.19 -17.44
N VAL A 38 -20.42 -11.03 -17.85
CA VAL A 38 -19.57 -9.86 -18.17
C VAL A 38 -18.79 -9.42 -16.94
N TRP A 39 -19.43 -9.40 -15.78
CA TRP A 39 -18.76 -9.11 -14.52
C TRP A 39 -17.72 -10.15 -14.13
N THR A 40 -18.02 -11.44 -14.33
CA THR A 40 -17.06 -12.52 -14.10
C THR A 40 -15.82 -12.39 -14.99
N VAL A 41 -16.00 -12.11 -16.28
CA VAL A 41 -14.89 -11.93 -17.23
C VAL A 41 -14.08 -10.68 -16.90
N PHE A 42 -14.74 -9.59 -16.55
CA PHE A 42 -14.05 -8.37 -16.12
C PHE A 42 -13.18 -8.61 -14.88
N ASN A 43 -13.71 -9.30 -13.87
CA ASN A 43 -12.95 -9.64 -12.66
C ASN A 43 -11.79 -10.59 -12.97
N ALA A 44 -12.02 -11.60 -13.82
CA ALA A 44 -10.99 -12.53 -14.27
C ALA A 44 -9.88 -11.85 -15.07
N ALA A 45 -10.19 -10.80 -15.85
CA ALA A 45 -9.22 -10.01 -16.58
C ALA A 45 -8.40 -9.08 -15.68
N CYS A 46 -8.97 -8.60 -14.57
CA CYS A 46 -8.23 -7.82 -13.57
C CYS A 46 -7.19 -8.66 -12.81
N LEU A 47 -7.45 -9.96 -12.63
CA LEU A 47 -6.60 -10.86 -11.86
C LEU A 47 -5.14 -10.99 -12.39
N PRO A 48 -4.89 -11.22 -13.70
CA PRO A 48 -3.53 -11.23 -14.24
C PRO A 48 -2.87 -9.85 -14.22
N VAL A 49 -3.65 -8.76 -14.35
CA VAL A 49 -3.13 -7.39 -14.27
C VAL A 49 -2.61 -7.11 -12.86
N ILE A 50 -3.35 -7.51 -11.83
CA ILE A 50 -2.89 -7.39 -10.45
C ILE A 50 -1.63 -8.24 -10.23
N TYR A 51 -1.62 -9.49 -10.68
CA TYR A 51 -0.47 -10.37 -10.48
C TYR A 51 0.83 -9.86 -11.12
N LEU A 52 0.76 -9.23 -12.30
CA LEU A 52 1.95 -8.77 -13.03
C LEU A 52 2.38 -7.35 -12.67
N PHE A 53 1.43 -6.45 -12.42
CA PHE A 53 1.72 -5.02 -12.26
C PHE A 53 1.69 -4.53 -10.83
N TYR A 54 1.07 -5.26 -9.90
CA TYR A 54 1.06 -4.88 -8.48
C TYR A 54 2.14 -5.65 -7.73
N PRO A 55 3.27 -5.01 -7.38
CA PRO A 55 4.24 -5.62 -6.48
C PRO A 55 3.63 -5.77 -5.08
N GLU A 56 4.07 -6.80 -4.36
CA GLU A 56 3.66 -7.01 -2.97
C GLU A 56 4.11 -5.85 -2.08
N THR A 57 3.13 -5.09 -1.57
CA THR A 57 3.35 -3.91 -0.71
C THR A 57 3.35 -4.25 0.78
N ALA A 58 3.10 -5.52 1.14
CA ALA A 58 3.08 -5.97 2.52
C ALA A 58 4.48 -5.89 3.17
N ASN A 59 4.54 -5.48 4.45
CA ASN A 59 5.77 -5.32 5.25
C ASN A 59 6.78 -4.28 4.72
N ARG A 60 6.32 -3.24 4.04
CA ARG A 60 7.14 -2.11 3.57
C ARG A 60 6.79 -0.82 4.29
N THR A 61 7.79 -0.02 4.62
CA THR A 61 7.56 1.33 5.13
C THR A 61 7.16 2.24 3.97
N LEU A 62 6.45 3.33 4.27
CA LEU A 62 6.06 4.31 3.25
C LEU A 62 7.26 5.00 2.60
N GLU A 63 8.40 5.04 3.28
CA GLU A 63 9.66 5.61 2.80
C GLU A 63 10.34 4.66 1.79
N ASP A 64 10.27 3.34 2.02
CA ASP A 64 10.80 2.32 1.11
C ASP A 64 10.05 2.29 -0.24
N ILE A 65 8.75 2.59 -0.21
CA ILE A 65 7.89 2.59 -1.40
C ILE A 65 8.12 3.84 -2.25
N ASP A 66 8.39 5.01 -1.62
CA ASP A 66 8.65 6.27 -2.33
C ASP A 66 10.06 6.30 -2.96
N ALA A 67 10.98 5.46 -2.47
CA ALA A 67 12.35 5.36 -2.97
C ALA A 67 12.48 4.83 -4.41
N CYS A 68 11.42 4.23 -4.98
CA CYS A 68 11.37 3.73 -6.37
C CYS A 68 12.66 3.02 -6.81
N ASP A 69 13.24 2.20 -5.93
CA ASP A 69 14.39 1.36 -6.26
C ASP A 69 13.89 0.17 -7.12
N PRO A 70 14.66 -0.30 -8.12
CA PRO A 70 14.34 -1.52 -8.88
C PRO A 70 14.10 -2.75 -7.99
N ASP A 71 14.66 -2.74 -6.78
CA ASP A 71 14.48 -3.75 -5.74
C ASP A 71 13.07 -3.75 -5.10
N ALA A 72 12.24 -2.73 -5.36
CA ALA A 72 10.84 -2.67 -4.91
C ALA A 72 9.94 -3.70 -5.62
N ILE A 73 10.41 -4.29 -6.72
CA ILE A 73 9.73 -5.37 -7.46
C ILE A 73 10.09 -6.75 -6.88
N SER A 74 11.08 -6.83 -5.98
CA SER A 74 11.51 -8.09 -5.36
C SER A 74 10.47 -8.61 -4.36
N VAL A 75 10.08 -9.88 -4.54
CA VAL A 75 9.18 -10.64 -3.66
C VAL A 75 9.74 -10.78 -2.24
N LYS A 76 11.07 -10.66 -2.06
CA LYS A 76 11.73 -10.69 -0.75
C LYS A 76 12.09 -9.27 -0.30
N ARG A 77 11.93 -8.99 1.00
CA ARG A 77 12.46 -7.77 1.64
C ARG A 77 13.98 -7.70 1.41
N PRO A 78 14.53 -6.73 0.64
CA PRO A 78 15.95 -6.54 0.50
C PRO A 78 16.56 -6.23 1.87
N LEU A 79 17.71 -6.85 2.14
CA LEU A 79 18.44 -6.74 3.40
C LEU A 79 18.77 -5.29 3.77
N LYS A 80 18.99 -4.43 2.77
CA LYS A 80 19.28 -3.00 2.90
C LYS A 80 18.29 -2.24 3.80
N TYR A 81 17.00 -2.60 3.76
CA TYR A 81 15.97 -1.94 4.57
C TYR A 81 15.92 -2.47 6.01
N ILE A 82 16.26 -3.74 6.21
CA ILE A 82 16.33 -4.38 7.54
C ILE A 82 17.54 -3.81 8.30
N GLU A 83 18.68 -3.67 7.63
CA GLU A 83 19.88 -3.05 8.20
C GLU A 83 19.64 -1.59 8.60
N HIS A 84 18.90 -0.83 7.78
CA HIS A 84 18.59 0.56 8.10
C HIS A 84 17.68 0.69 9.33
N GLU A 85 16.67 -0.18 9.47
CA GLU A 85 15.83 -0.26 10.68
C GLU A 85 16.67 -0.64 11.91
N ASP A 86 17.54 -1.64 11.79
CA ASP A 86 18.41 -2.08 12.90
C ASP A 86 19.37 -0.97 13.36
N HIS A 87 19.90 -0.17 12.43
CA HIS A 87 20.75 0.98 12.76
C HIS A 87 19.99 2.09 13.48
N GLU A 88 18.75 2.38 13.07
CA GLU A 88 17.92 3.39 13.72
C GLU A 88 17.44 2.91 15.11
N MET A 89 17.09 1.63 15.24
CA MET A 89 16.75 1.02 16.53
C MET A 89 17.91 1.05 17.52
N LYS A 90 19.15 0.82 17.06
CA LYS A 90 20.35 0.97 17.88
C LYS A 90 20.56 2.40 18.36
N LYS A 91 20.44 3.40 17.48
CA LYS A 91 20.55 4.82 17.88
C LYS A 91 19.49 5.22 18.91
N ILE A 92 18.23 4.83 18.69
CA ILE A 92 17.14 5.13 19.62
C ILE A 92 17.41 4.45 20.97
N GLY A 93 17.91 3.22 20.95
CA GLY A 93 18.37 2.51 22.14
C GLY A 93 19.47 3.29 22.89
N GLU A 94 20.53 3.71 22.19
CA GLU A 94 21.64 4.48 22.78
C GLU A 94 21.19 5.83 23.36
N ILE A 95 20.33 6.55 22.64
CA ILE A 95 19.76 7.83 23.12
C ILE A 95 18.90 7.60 24.37
N ARG A 96 18.11 6.52 24.39
CA ARG A 96 17.27 6.18 25.54
C ARG A 96 18.12 5.82 26.76
N THR A 97 19.18 5.05 26.59
CA THR A 97 20.11 4.70 27.68
C THR A 97 20.79 5.95 28.23
N LYS A 98 21.35 6.80 27.36
CA LYS A 98 21.96 8.07 27.78
C LYS A 98 20.98 8.97 28.53
N LYS A 99 19.74 9.05 28.07
CA LYS A 99 18.70 9.85 28.73
C LYS A 99 18.29 9.29 30.10
N VAL A 100 18.31 7.97 30.27
CA VAL A 100 18.06 7.33 31.55
C VAL A 100 19.22 7.61 32.52
N ASP A 101 20.47 7.52 32.06
CA ASP A 101 21.64 7.83 32.89
C ASP A 101 21.64 9.29 33.36
N ASP A 102 21.33 10.24 32.47
CA ASP A 102 21.25 11.68 32.78
C ASP A 102 20.15 11.98 33.84
N LEU A 103 19.00 11.32 33.72
CA LEU A 103 17.90 11.43 34.68
C LEU A 103 18.23 10.81 36.04
N MET A 104 19.03 9.73 36.07
CA MET A 104 19.49 9.13 37.33
C MET A 104 20.50 10.03 38.04
N VAL A 105 21.34 10.75 37.29
CA VAL A 105 22.29 11.73 37.87
C VAL A 105 21.53 12.90 38.48
N GLU A 106 20.53 13.46 37.79
CA GLU A 106 19.69 14.56 38.33
C GLU A 106 18.87 14.20 39.57
N HIS A 107 18.47 12.93 39.75
CA HIS A 107 17.71 12.50 40.93
C HIS A 107 18.58 12.17 42.15
N VAL A 108 19.90 12.05 41.96
CA VAL A 108 20.87 11.73 43.02
C VAL A 108 21.50 12.98 43.63
N GLU A 109 21.46 14.11 42.91
CA GLU A 109 21.94 15.44 43.36
C GLU A 109 20.85 16.23 44.11
#